data_AF-G5GFF2-F1
#
_entry.id   AF-G5GFF2-F1
#
_cell.length_a   1.000
_cell.length_b   1.000
_cell.length_c   1.000
_cell.angle_alpha   90.00
_cell.angle_beta   90.00
_cell.angle_gamma   90.00
#
_symmetry.space_group_name_H-M   'P 1'
#
loop_
_entity.id
_entity.type
_entity.pdbx_description
1 polymer ?
#
loop_
_entity_poly.entity_id
_entity_poly.type
_entity_poly.pdbx_seq_one_letter_code
_entity_poly.pdbx_strand_id
1 'polypeptide(L)'
;MPYLDSFRYKIIRKIQLRNNNFFVLIYGFIINNLSVIDEHYESFKKKYRTNGKSWYENGQAKRGTSWKSRLQFDIDYMVKQSKDWDEFLKKMTELGYEIKYGKHIAFKPKDKPRFTRSKTIGEDYTEERLKERIAERETIKTPPVKKRIGNIIDMNTNAKVKESKGYEYWATKHNLNTMAESVIFIREHGIKSVQQLDEFIKKSADERQNLQDKIKAIDKEMEQLSTTMEQVHIVKKYRAYYKEYKVNPSDRAFFEEYKAQITLYENALSELKKSYSKLPNSRDILSELDKLQEKKNTLMQEYSSSKSTMDELYQIRKNYGIYMGKEMER
;
A
#
# COMPACT_ATOMS: atom_id res chain seq x y z
N MET A 1 36.56 51.16 14.52
CA MET A 1 36.03 51.87 15.71
C MET A 1 34.51 51.90 15.63
N PRO A 2 33.80 51.74 16.76
CA PRO A 2 32.55 50.98 16.83
C PRO A 2 31.34 51.89 17.06
N TYR A 3 30.41 51.98 16.09
CA TYR A 3 29.17 52.74 16.28
C TYR A 3 27.92 52.10 15.65
N LEU A 4 27.92 50.77 15.43
CA LEU A 4 26.72 50.05 14.94
C LEU A 4 26.11 49.04 15.93
N ASP A 5 26.68 48.88 17.13
CA ASP A 5 26.18 47.92 18.14
C ASP A 5 25.31 48.52 19.25
N SER A 6 25.21 49.86 19.35
CA SER A 6 24.46 50.51 20.44
C SER A 6 22.94 50.56 20.19
N PHE A 7 22.49 50.56 18.92
CA PHE A 7 21.06 50.65 18.59
C PHE A 7 20.32 49.31 18.69
N ARG A 8 20.97 48.19 18.32
CA ARG A 8 20.41 46.84 18.49
C ARG A 8 20.22 46.47 19.97
N TYR A 9 21.14 46.86 20.85
CA TYR A 9 21.01 46.63 22.29
C TYR A 9 19.98 47.53 22.99
N LYS A 10 19.75 48.76 22.51
CA LYS A 10 18.77 49.68 23.12
C LYS A 10 17.32 49.28 22.85
N ILE A 11 17.02 48.67 21.70
CA ILE A 11 15.67 48.18 21.38
C ILE A 11 15.35 46.92 22.20
N ILE A 12 16.34 46.04 22.39
CA ILE A 12 16.19 44.85 23.25
C ILE A 12 15.94 45.25 24.72
N ARG A 13 16.56 46.34 25.22
CA ARG A 13 16.37 46.76 26.62
C ARG A 13 15.05 47.49 26.92
N LYS A 14 14.40 48.11 25.93
CA LYS A 14 13.16 48.88 26.16
C LYS A 14 11.89 48.05 26.10
N ILE A 15 11.96 46.82 25.60
CA ILE A 15 10.85 45.85 25.57
C ILE A 15 10.93 44.86 26.75
N GLN A 16 11.97 44.95 27.60
CA GLN A 16 12.21 44.04 28.72
C GLN A 16 11.42 44.39 30.02
N LEU A 17 10.44 45.29 30.01
CA LEU A 17 9.83 45.78 31.28
C LEU A 17 8.32 45.63 31.46
N ARG A 18 7.59 44.95 30.58
CA ARG A 18 6.20 44.55 30.89
C ARG A 18 5.87 43.17 30.28
N ASN A 19 5.75 42.16 31.16
CA ASN A 19 5.26 40.78 30.93
C ASN A 19 6.26 39.78 30.30
N ASN A 20 7.28 39.40 31.09
CA ASN A 20 8.50 38.72 30.63
C ASN A 20 8.53 37.18 30.58
N ASN A 21 7.47 36.43 30.86
CA ASN A 21 7.58 34.95 30.80
C ASN A 21 6.99 34.33 29.52
N PHE A 22 6.08 35.00 28.83
CA PHE A 22 5.43 34.43 27.64
C PHE A 22 6.13 34.82 26.32
N PHE A 23 6.69 36.04 26.26
CA PHE A 23 7.33 36.58 25.06
C PHE A 23 8.70 35.93 24.77
N VAL A 24 9.48 35.64 25.82
CA VAL A 24 10.79 34.97 25.72
C VAL A 24 10.65 33.52 25.22
N LEU A 25 9.57 32.83 25.58
CA LEU A 25 9.30 31.46 25.12
C LEU A 25 8.90 31.42 23.64
N ILE A 26 8.10 32.38 23.16
CA ILE A 26 7.69 32.43 21.75
C ILE A 26 8.87 32.85 20.85
N TYR A 27 9.60 33.90 21.23
CA TYR A 27 10.82 34.28 20.51
C TYR A 27 11.86 33.16 20.54
N GLY A 28 12.00 32.44 21.67
CA GLY A 28 12.84 31.25 21.76
C GLY A 28 12.39 30.10 20.85
N PHE A 29 11.09 29.89 20.64
CA PHE A 29 10.56 28.88 19.72
C PHE A 29 10.81 29.26 18.25
N ILE A 30 10.63 30.54 17.91
CA ILE A 30 10.82 31.08 16.56
C ILE A 30 12.31 31.14 16.19
N ILE A 31 13.18 31.58 17.11
CA ILE A 31 14.63 31.68 16.90
C ILE A 31 15.29 30.29 16.85
N ASN A 32 14.83 29.32 17.65
CA ASN A 32 15.44 27.97 17.69
C ASN A 32 14.82 26.98 16.70
N ASN A 33 13.88 27.40 15.82
CA ASN A 33 13.26 26.52 14.82
C ASN A 33 12.65 25.24 15.45
N LEU A 34 12.18 25.33 16.71
CA LEU A 34 11.56 24.21 17.43
C LEU A 34 10.20 23.94 16.80
N SER A 35 10.12 22.97 15.90
CA SER A 35 8.84 22.52 15.35
C SER A 35 8.14 21.62 16.37
N VAL A 36 6.84 21.80 16.57
CA VAL A 36 6.03 20.81 17.27
C VAL A 36 5.98 19.58 16.37
N ILE A 37 6.78 18.56 16.71
CA ILE A 37 6.80 17.29 15.98
C ILE A 37 5.49 16.56 16.32
N ASP A 38 4.62 16.43 15.33
CA ASP A 38 3.40 15.65 15.43
C ASP A 38 3.73 14.20 15.03
N GLU A 39 3.93 13.33 16.02
CA GLU A 39 4.30 11.93 15.83
C GLU A 39 3.30 11.18 14.92
N HIS A 40 2.00 11.50 15.05
CA HIS A 40 0.96 10.89 14.23
C HIS A 40 1.03 11.37 12.77
N TYR A 41 1.41 12.64 12.55
CA TYR A 41 1.64 13.15 11.21
C TYR A 41 2.86 12.50 10.54
N GLU A 42 3.97 12.31 11.26
CA GLU A 42 5.14 11.62 10.70
C GLU A 42 4.82 10.15 10.38
N SER A 43 4.03 9.49 11.23
CA SER A 43 3.50 8.14 10.97
C SER A 43 2.62 8.11 9.73
N PHE A 44 1.71 9.06 9.60
CA PHE A 44 0.87 9.25 8.40
C PHE A 44 1.74 9.44 7.14
N LYS A 45 2.73 10.33 7.19
CA LYS A 45 3.61 10.63 6.07
C LYS A 45 4.38 9.39 5.60
N LYS A 46 4.85 8.58 6.54
CA LYS A 46 5.55 7.32 6.26
C LYS A 46 4.63 6.26 5.64
N LYS A 47 3.37 6.16 6.09
CA LYS A 47 2.41 5.15 5.64
C LYS A 47 1.69 5.52 4.33
N TYR A 48 1.25 6.76 4.20
CA TYR A 48 0.27 7.17 3.17
C TYR A 48 0.80 8.23 2.19
N ARG A 49 1.78 9.05 2.61
CA ARG A 49 2.35 10.13 1.76
C ARG A 49 3.64 9.72 1.04
N THR A 50 3.90 8.43 0.91
CA THR A 50 4.97 7.97 0.01
C THR A 50 4.57 8.32 -1.41
N ASN A 51 5.05 9.46 -1.91
CA ASN A 51 5.42 9.61 -3.31
C ASN A 51 6.12 8.31 -3.68
N GLY A 52 5.54 7.54 -4.62
CA GLY A 52 5.88 6.14 -4.83
C GLY A 52 7.39 5.91 -4.75
N LYS A 53 7.82 4.88 -3.99
CA LYS A 53 9.21 4.44 -3.72
C LYS A 53 10.25 5.46 -4.20
N SER A 54 10.95 6.12 -3.27
CA SER A 54 12.05 7.06 -3.57
C SER A 54 12.76 6.69 -4.86
N TRP A 55 12.99 7.62 -5.79
CA TRP A 55 13.70 7.35 -7.05
C TRP A 55 14.97 6.50 -6.84
N TYR A 56 15.63 6.67 -5.69
CA TYR A 56 16.71 5.81 -5.23
C TYR A 56 16.24 4.37 -4.89
N GLU A 57 15.22 4.17 -4.05
CA GLU A 57 14.66 2.83 -3.75
C GLU A 57 14.07 2.12 -4.98
N ASN A 58 13.36 2.85 -5.85
CA ASN A 58 12.80 2.29 -7.09
C ASN A 58 13.89 2.01 -8.12
N GLY A 59 14.92 2.85 -8.19
CA GLY A 59 16.12 2.62 -9.00
C GLY A 59 16.94 1.43 -8.52
N GLN A 60 17.06 1.23 -7.21
CA GLN A 60 17.77 0.09 -6.61
C GLN A 60 16.96 -1.21 -6.68
N ALA A 61 15.62 -1.14 -6.61
CA ALA A 61 14.73 -2.28 -6.83
C ALA A 61 14.69 -2.71 -8.31
N LYS A 62 14.68 -1.76 -9.26
CA LYS A 62 14.73 -2.04 -10.71
C LYS A 62 16.11 -2.51 -11.19
N ARG A 63 17.19 -2.11 -10.51
CA ARG A 63 18.57 -2.56 -10.79
C ARG A 63 18.95 -3.86 -10.06
N GLY A 64 18.09 -4.38 -9.18
CA GLY A 64 18.41 -5.56 -8.35
C GLY A 64 19.50 -5.33 -7.28
N THR A 65 19.86 -4.06 -7.01
CA THR A 65 21.00 -3.67 -6.15
C THR A 65 20.58 -3.25 -4.74
N SER A 66 19.28 -3.17 -4.42
CA SER A 66 18.80 -2.96 -3.05
C SER A 66 19.10 -4.21 -2.21
N TRP A 67 20.23 -4.15 -1.52
CA TRP A 67 20.69 -5.20 -0.60
C TRP A 67 19.61 -5.64 0.38
N LYS A 68 18.84 -4.69 0.93
CA LYS A 68 17.74 -4.97 1.85
C LYS A 68 16.63 -5.77 1.18
N SER A 69 16.27 -5.44 -0.06
CA SER A 69 15.25 -6.15 -0.84
C SER A 69 15.71 -7.54 -1.28
N ARG A 70 17.00 -7.70 -1.60
CA ARG A 70 17.60 -9.00 -1.92
C ARG A 70 17.60 -9.92 -0.70
N LEU A 71 18.04 -9.43 0.46
CA LEU A 71 17.99 -10.17 1.71
C LEU A 71 16.53 -10.52 2.11
N GLN A 72 15.57 -9.61 1.92
CA GLN A 72 14.14 -9.89 2.12
C GLN A 72 13.66 -11.04 1.22
N PHE A 73 13.97 -10.95 -0.07
CA PHE A 73 13.59 -11.98 -1.05
C PHE A 73 14.21 -13.33 -0.70
N ASP A 74 15.51 -13.37 -0.38
CA ASP A 74 16.21 -14.61 -0.02
C ASP A 74 15.63 -15.21 1.27
N ILE A 75 15.35 -14.38 2.29
CA ILE A 75 14.68 -14.83 3.52
C ILE A 75 13.29 -15.39 3.19
N ASP A 76 12.45 -14.66 2.45
CA ASP A 76 11.10 -15.09 2.12
C ASP A 76 11.08 -16.38 1.28
N TYR A 77 12.02 -16.50 0.35
CA TYR A 77 12.19 -17.69 -0.47
C TYR A 77 12.66 -18.89 0.36
N MET A 78 13.63 -18.69 1.27
CA MET A 78 14.13 -19.75 2.14
C MET A 78 13.12 -20.18 3.21
N VAL A 79 12.37 -19.24 3.79
CA VAL A 79 11.24 -19.55 4.69
C VAL A 79 10.24 -20.48 3.99
N LYS A 80 9.94 -20.23 2.70
CA LYS A 80 9.07 -21.10 1.90
C LYS A 80 9.68 -22.47 1.56
N GLN A 81 10.98 -22.65 1.67
CA GLN A 81 11.65 -23.90 1.31
C GLN A 81 12.04 -24.73 2.54
N SER A 82 12.09 -24.12 3.72
CA SER A 82 12.54 -24.76 4.96
C SER A 82 11.38 -25.42 5.68
N LYS A 83 11.64 -26.57 6.32
CA LYS A 83 10.69 -27.28 7.17
C LYS A 83 10.74 -26.77 8.60
N ASP A 84 11.95 -26.44 9.07
CA ASP A 84 12.19 -25.94 10.42
C ASP A 84 13.20 -24.78 10.41
N TRP A 85 13.40 -24.19 11.59
CA TRP A 85 14.30 -23.06 11.77
C TRP A 85 15.76 -23.39 11.46
N ASP A 86 16.21 -24.61 11.78
CA ASP A 86 17.60 -25.01 11.58
C ASP A 86 17.89 -25.23 10.08
N GLU A 87 16.94 -25.80 9.34
CA GLU A 87 17.01 -25.94 7.89
C GLU A 87 17.04 -24.57 7.19
N PHE A 88 16.26 -23.61 7.68
CA PHE A 88 16.30 -22.23 7.19
C PHE A 88 17.69 -21.61 7.36
N LEU A 89 18.29 -21.75 8.53
CA LEU A 89 19.62 -21.20 8.80
C LEU A 89 20.68 -21.87 7.92
N LYS A 90 20.63 -23.20 7.77
CA LYS A 90 21.53 -23.95 6.86
C LYS A 90 21.43 -23.44 5.43
N LYS A 91 20.21 -23.31 4.89
CA LYS A 91 20.02 -22.82 3.52
C LYS A 91 20.45 -21.37 3.33
N MET A 92 20.26 -20.52 4.33
CA MET A 92 20.80 -19.15 4.32
C MET A 92 22.34 -19.16 4.28
N THR A 93 23.00 -20.05 5.03
CA THR A 93 24.46 -20.21 4.95
C THR A 93 24.93 -20.76 3.60
N GLU A 94 24.20 -21.70 3.00
CA GLU A 94 24.47 -22.24 1.66
C GLU A 94 24.33 -21.18 0.56
N LEU A 95 23.36 -20.29 0.70
CA LEU A 95 23.19 -19.08 -0.13
C LEU A 95 24.34 -18.06 0.02
N GLY A 96 25.28 -18.30 0.93
CA GLY A 96 26.46 -17.47 1.13
C GLY A 96 26.28 -16.37 2.17
N TYR A 97 25.37 -16.53 3.12
CA TYR A 97 25.21 -15.61 4.24
C TYR A 97 25.95 -16.09 5.50
N GLU A 98 26.77 -15.21 6.07
CA GLU A 98 27.23 -15.31 7.45
C GLU A 98 26.11 -14.88 8.39
N ILE A 99 25.80 -15.71 9.38
CA ILE A 99 24.73 -15.48 10.35
C ILE A 99 25.34 -15.21 11.73
N LYS A 100 24.89 -14.14 12.37
CA LYS A 100 25.27 -13.81 13.75
C LYS A 100 24.05 -13.89 14.67
N TYR A 101 24.18 -14.65 15.75
CA TYR A 101 23.18 -14.82 16.79
C TYR A 101 23.40 -13.79 17.92
N GLY A 102 22.31 -13.26 18.46
CA GLY A 102 22.28 -12.26 19.51
C GLY A 102 20.84 -11.88 19.82
N LYS A 103 20.57 -10.73 20.45
CA LYS A 103 19.19 -10.28 20.72
C LYS A 103 18.30 -10.21 19.47
N HIS A 104 18.89 -9.97 18.29
CA HIS A 104 18.23 -10.12 17.00
C HIS A 104 19.20 -10.78 16.03
N ILE A 105 18.75 -11.79 15.28
CA ILE A 105 19.54 -12.42 14.23
C ILE A 105 20.00 -11.40 13.19
N ALA A 106 21.23 -11.55 12.71
CA ALA A 106 21.80 -10.67 11.70
C ALA A 106 22.47 -11.44 10.58
N PHE A 107 22.26 -10.97 9.35
CA PHE A 107 22.75 -11.60 8.12
C PHE A 107 23.78 -10.71 7.44
N LYS A 108 24.86 -11.33 6.94
CA LYS A 108 25.90 -10.66 6.17
C LYS A 108 26.21 -11.49 4.91
N PRO A 109 26.15 -10.93 3.71
CA PRO A 109 26.61 -11.60 2.50
C PRO A 109 28.13 -11.63 2.45
N LYS A 110 28.69 -12.54 1.66
CA LYS A 110 30.11 -12.52 1.30
C LYS A 110 30.58 -11.19 0.70
N ASP A 111 29.72 -10.51 -0.07
CA ASP A 111 30.08 -9.30 -0.81
C ASP A 111 29.99 -8.00 0.00
N LYS A 112 29.75 -8.06 1.33
CA LYS A 112 29.67 -6.85 2.18
C LYS A 112 30.39 -6.96 3.52
N PRO A 113 30.90 -5.84 4.04
CA PRO A 113 31.63 -5.83 5.30
C PRO A 113 30.76 -5.86 6.57
N ARG A 114 29.46 -5.51 6.49
CA ARG A 114 28.61 -5.27 7.68
C ARG A 114 27.40 -6.21 7.76
N PHE A 115 27.06 -6.63 8.98
CA PHE A 115 25.84 -7.37 9.30
C PHE A 115 24.60 -6.47 9.26
N THR A 116 23.50 -7.01 8.73
CA THR A 116 22.17 -6.38 8.78
C THR A 116 21.30 -7.14 9.78
N ARG A 117 20.81 -6.46 10.81
CA ARG A 117 19.89 -7.06 11.78
C ARG A 117 18.53 -7.28 11.12
N SER A 118 17.92 -8.43 11.34
CA SER A 118 16.64 -8.80 10.75
C SER A 118 15.52 -7.83 11.14
N LYS A 119 15.51 -7.34 12.39
CA LYS A 119 14.55 -6.30 12.82
C LYS A 119 14.61 -4.99 12.03
N THR A 120 15.76 -4.66 11.43
CA THR A 120 15.92 -3.45 10.61
C THR A 120 15.27 -3.64 9.23
N ILE A 121 15.02 -4.90 8.86
CA ILE A 121 14.33 -5.28 7.64
C ILE A 121 12.84 -4.93 7.75
N GLY A 122 12.21 -5.35 8.84
CA GLY A 122 10.83 -5.07 9.21
C GLY A 122 10.39 -5.92 10.41
N GLU A 123 9.22 -5.64 10.97
CA GLU A 123 8.65 -6.41 12.10
C GLU A 123 8.37 -7.88 11.71
N ASP A 124 7.96 -8.13 10.47
CA ASP A 124 7.72 -9.46 9.90
C ASP A 124 8.98 -10.31 9.65
N TYR A 125 10.16 -9.74 9.94
CA TYR A 125 11.47 -10.38 9.78
C TYR A 125 12.19 -10.56 11.11
N THR A 126 11.49 -10.37 12.23
CA THR A 126 11.99 -10.76 13.55
C THR A 126 12.15 -12.28 13.61
N GLU A 127 13.01 -12.76 14.50
CA GLU A 127 13.27 -14.21 14.61
C GLU A 127 12.00 -14.96 14.99
N GLU A 128 11.21 -14.38 15.90
CA GLU A 128 9.92 -14.91 16.34
C GLU A 128 8.94 -15.01 15.16
N ARG A 129 8.79 -13.94 14.37
CA ARG A 129 7.92 -13.94 13.19
C ARG A 129 8.39 -14.90 12.11
N LEU A 130 9.69 -15.02 11.88
CA LEU A 130 10.20 -15.97 10.88
C LEU A 130 9.97 -17.42 11.31
N LYS A 131 10.11 -17.74 12.60
CA LYS A 131 9.75 -19.06 13.16
C LYS A 131 8.26 -19.35 13.02
N GLU A 132 7.40 -18.37 13.35
CA GLU A 132 5.95 -18.48 13.13
C GLU A 132 5.63 -18.75 11.66
N ARG A 133 6.21 -17.98 10.72
CA ARG A 133 5.98 -18.15 9.27
C ARG A 133 6.42 -19.52 8.74
N ILE A 134 7.49 -20.11 9.30
CA ILE A 134 7.93 -21.47 8.93
C ILE A 134 6.94 -22.50 9.49
N ALA A 135 6.48 -22.34 10.73
CA ALA A 135 5.51 -23.25 11.35
C ALA A 135 4.12 -23.17 10.68
N GLU A 136 3.65 -21.98 10.33
CA GLU A 136 2.38 -21.77 9.62
C GLU A 136 2.36 -22.47 8.26
N ARG A 137 3.52 -22.67 7.62
CA ARG A 137 3.61 -23.38 6.34
C ARG A 137 3.09 -24.81 6.42
N GLU A 138 3.25 -25.51 7.55
CA GLU A 138 2.71 -26.87 7.71
C GLU A 138 1.17 -26.89 7.65
N THR A 139 0.53 -25.77 8.03
CA THR A 139 -0.93 -25.60 7.93
C THR A 139 -1.39 -25.15 6.54
N ILE A 140 -0.52 -24.47 5.80
CA ILE A 140 -0.73 -24.09 4.40
C ILE A 140 -0.38 -25.30 3.53
N LYS A 141 -1.29 -26.27 3.45
CA LYS A 141 -1.36 -27.16 2.28
C LYS A 141 -1.24 -26.25 1.06
N THR A 142 -0.23 -26.45 0.21
CA THR A 142 -0.13 -25.72 -1.06
C THR A 142 -1.52 -25.72 -1.68
N PRO A 143 -2.18 -24.55 -1.82
CA PRO A 143 -3.50 -24.53 -2.39
C PRO A 143 -3.35 -25.21 -3.75
N PRO A 144 -4.21 -26.19 -4.09
CA PRO A 144 -4.16 -26.80 -5.40
C PRO A 144 -4.12 -25.65 -6.40
N VAL A 145 -3.12 -25.65 -7.30
CA VAL A 145 -3.07 -24.67 -8.39
C VAL A 145 -4.45 -24.75 -9.02
N LYS A 146 -5.30 -23.72 -8.81
CA LYS A 146 -6.64 -23.70 -9.38
C LYS A 146 -6.44 -23.84 -10.89
N LYS A 147 -6.82 -24.99 -11.43
CA LYS A 147 -6.76 -25.23 -12.87
C LYS A 147 -7.75 -24.26 -13.49
N ARG A 148 -7.25 -23.25 -14.19
CA ARG A 148 -8.08 -22.33 -14.96
C ARG A 148 -8.70 -23.09 -16.12
N ILE A 149 -9.97 -22.83 -16.38
CA ILE A 149 -10.68 -23.45 -17.50
C ILE A 149 -10.02 -23.01 -18.81
N GLY A 150 -9.65 -23.99 -19.64
CA GLY A 150 -8.98 -23.75 -20.91
C GLY A 150 -9.90 -23.17 -22.00
N ASN A 151 -9.30 -22.81 -23.14
CA ASN A 151 -10.04 -22.49 -24.36
C ASN A 151 -10.39 -23.76 -25.14
N ILE A 152 -11.62 -23.83 -25.66
CA ILE A 152 -11.97 -24.79 -26.71
C ILE A 152 -11.44 -24.32 -28.06
N ILE A 153 -10.92 -25.27 -28.82
CA ILE A 153 -10.47 -25.09 -30.19
C ILE A 153 -11.66 -25.30 -31.12
N ASP A 154 -11.96 -24.29 -31.93
CA ASP A 154 -12.96 -24.43 -32.99
C ASP A 154 -12.41 -25.30 -34.13
N MET A 155 -12.91 -26.52 -34.21
CA MET A 155 -12.52 -27.52 -35.21
C MET A 155 -12.87 -27.11 -36.65
N ASN A 156 -13.83 -26.22 -36.86
CA ASN A 156 -14.33 -25.88 -38.20
C ASN A 156 -13.55 -24.73 -38.83
N THR A 157 -13.06 -23.80 -38.01
CA THR A 157 -12.34 -22.60 -38.46
C THR A 157 -10.83 -22.75 -38.37
N ASN A 158 -10.31 -23.62 -37.49
CA ASN A 158 -8.88 -23.75 -37.28
C ASN A 158 -8.18 -24.48 -38.44
N ALA A 159 -7.32 -23.77 -39.18
CA ALA A 159 -6.58 -24.31 -40.31
C ALA A 159 -5.71 -25.54 -39.94
N LYS A 160 -5.09 -25.53 -38.74
CA LYS A 160 -4.23 -26.65 -38.29
C LYS A 160 -5.01 -27.94 -38.07
N VAL A 161 -6.30 -27.84 -37.70
CA VAL A 161 -7.18 -29.00 -37.58
C VAL A 161 -7.44 -29.62 -38.96
N LYS A 162 -7.63 -28.79 -40.00
CA LYS A 162 -7.85 -29.25 -41.37
C LYS A 162 -6.59 -29.82 -42.01
N GLU A 163 -5.42 -29.26 -41.68
CA GLU A 163 -4.14 -29.63 -42.26
C GLU A 163 -3.49 -30.87 -41.61
N SER A 164 -3.78 -31.14 -40.33
CA SER A 164 -3.12 -32.21 -39.57
C SER A 164 -4.11 -33.07 -38.79
N LYS A 165 -4.24 -34.33 -39.22
CA LYS A 165 -5.04 -35.35 -38.54
C LYS A 165 -4.57 -35.64 -37.10
N GLY A 166 -3.26 -35.48 -36.83
CA GLY A 166 -2.71 -35.61 -35.48
C GLY A 166 -3.15 -34.47 -34.57
N TYR A 167 -3.14 -33.23 -35.09
CA TYR A 167 -3.63 -32.06 -34.36
C TYR A 167 -5.15 -32.12 -34.15
N GLU A 168 -5.91 -32.61 -35.13
CA GLU A 168 -7.35 -32.87 -35.02
C GLU A 168 -7.66 -33.81 -33.83
N TYR A 169 -6.94 -34.94 -33.73
CA TYR A 169 -7.13 -35.88 -32.61
C TYR A 169 -6.77 -35.25 -31.26
N TRP A 170 -5.66 -34.53 -31.18
CA TRP A 170 -5.25 -33.82 -29.98
C TRP A 170 -6.28 -32.76 -29.57
N ALA A 171 -6.75 -31.94 -30.51
CA ALA A 171 -7.74 -30.88 -30.27
C ALA A 171 -9.08 -31.46 -29.81
N THR A 172 -9.49 -32.61 -30.35
CA THR A 172 -10.69 -33.33 -29.91
C THR A 172 -10.57 -33.74 -28.44
N LYS A 173 -9.46 -34.39 -28.05
CA LYS A 173 -9.21 -34.79 -26.66
C LYS A 173 -9.12 -33.58 -25.72
N HIS A 174 -8.44 -32.52 -26.16
CA HIS A 174 -8.32 -31.26 -25.42
C HIS A 174 -9.69 -30.60 -25.16
N ASN A 175 -10.53 -30.52 -26.19
CA ASN A 175 -11.86 -29.94 -26.09
C ASN A 175 -12.77 -30.73 -25.14
N LEU A 176 -12.73 -32.07 -25.21
CA LEU A 176 -13.47 -32.94 -24.30
C LEU A 176 -13.07 -32.72 -22.84
N ASN A 177 -11.76 -32.66 -22.57
CA ASN A 177 -11.25 -32.37 -21.22
C ASN A 177 -11.68 -30.97 -20.74
N THR A 178 -11.57 -29.96 -21.61
CA THR A 178 -11.95 -28.57 -21.29
C THR A 178 -13.45 -28.44 -21.01
N MET A 179 -14.30 -29.17 -21.74
CA MET A 179 -15.74 -29.22 -21.48
C MET A 179 -16.05 -29.96 -20.18
N ALA A 180 -15.34 -31.05 -19.88
CA ALA A 180 -15.51 -31.75 -18.61
C ALA A 180 -15.21 -30.84 -17.41
N GLU A 181 -14.12 -30.05 -17.47
CA GLU A 181 -13.79 -29.03 -16.46
C GLU A 181 -14.90 -27.96 -16.34
N SER A 182 -15.43 -27.50 -17.48
CA SER A 182 -16.54 -26.53 -17.51
C SER A 182 -17.83 -27.11 -16.88
N VAL A 183 -18.15 -28.38 -17.14
CA VAL A 183 -19.32 -29.07 -16.57
C VAL A 183 -19.17 -29.29 -15.06
N ILE A 184 -17.96 -29.61 -14.58
CA ILE A 184 -17.68 -29.70 -13.14
C ILE A 184 -17.98 -28.35 -12.48
N PHE A 185 -17.45 -27.25 -13.02
CA PHE A 185 -17.70 -25.91 -12.49
C PHE A 185 -19.20 -25.57 -12.44
N ILE A 186 -19.92 -25.82 -13.54
CA ILE A 186 -21.37 -25.59 -13.65
C ILE A 186 -22.12 -26.37 -12.56
N ARG A 187 -21.75 -27.64 -12.33
CA ARG A 187 -22.36 -28.50 -11.32
C ARG A 187 -22.04 -28.02 -9.90
N GLU A 188 -20.80 -27.64 -9.62
CA GLU A 188 -20.38 -27.10 -8.31
C GLU A 188 -21.16 -25.83 -7.95
N HIS A 189 -21.50 -25.01 -8.93
CA HIS A 189 -22.29 -23.78 -8.75
C HIS A 189 -23.81 -24.02 -8.87
N GLY A 190 -24.26 -25.27 -9.05
CA GLY A 190 -25.68 -25.62 -9.15
C GLY A 190 -26.38 -25.05 -10.39
N ILE A 191 -25.62 -24.65 -11.41
CA ILE A 191 -26.14 -24.10 -12.67
C ILE A 191 -26.68 -25.25 -13.51
N LYS A 192 -27.95 -25.19 -13.91
CA LYS A 192 -28.64 -26.26 -14.64
C LYS A 192 -28.96 -25.92 -16.09
N SER A 193 -28.81 -24.66 -16.50
CA SER A 193 -29.11 -24.21 -17.85
C SER A 193 -28.20 -23.06 -18.29
N VAL A 194 -28.13 -22.82 -19.60
CA VAL A 194 -27.41 -21.68 -20.17
C VAL A 194 -28.00 -20.34 -19.72
N GLN A 195 -29.32 -20.26 -19.58
CA GLN A 195 -29.99 -19.08 -19.04
C GLN A 195 -29.53 -18.80 -17.60
N GLN A 196 -29.45 -19.83 -16.76
CA GLN A 196 -28.93 -19.69 -15.39
C GLN A 196 -27.44 -19.30 -15.37
N LEU A 197 -26.65 -19.77 -16.35
CA LEU A 197 -25.25 -19.33 -16.51
C LEU A 197 -25.17 -17.84 -16.85
N ASP A 198 -26.00 -17.37 -17.79
CA ASP A 198 -26.06 -15.96 -18.19
C ASP A 198 -26.54 -15.05 -17.05
N GLU A 199 -27.54 -15.49 -16.27
CA GLU A 199 -27.99 -14.81 -15.06
C GLU A 199 -26.89 -14.75 -13.98
N PHE A 200 -26.15 -15.86 -13.79
CA PHE A 200 -25.05 -15.92 -12.83
C PHE A 200 -23.89 -14.99 -13.24
N ILE A 201 -23.56 -14.92 -14.53
CA ILE A 201 -22.59 -13.96 -15.08
C ILE A 201 -23.03 -12.53 -14.81
N LYS A 202 -24.30 -12.20 -15.07
CA LYS A 202 -24.86 -10.87 -14.81
C LYS A 202 -24.77 -10.51 -13.33
N LYS A 203 -25.23 -11.40 -12.45
CA LYS A 203 -25.16 -11.19 -10.99
C LYS A 203 -23.72 -10.98 -10.51
N SER A 204 -22.79 -11.80 -10.99
CA SER A 204 -21.37 -11.67 -10.65
C SER A 204 -20.78 -10.34 -11.14
N ALA A 205 -21.19 -9.87 -12.32
CA ALA A 205 -20.80 -8.56 -12.85
C ALA A 205 -21.31 -7.40 -11.98
N ASP A 206 -22.58 -7.46 -11.56
CA ASP A 206 -23.20 -6.45 -10.69
C ASP A 206 -22.54 -6.42 -9.31
N GLU A 207 -22.26 -7.58 -8.71
CA GLU A 207 -21.53 -7.70 -7.45
C GLU A 207 -20.12 -7.10 -7.56
N ARG A 208 -19.40 -7.38 -8.65
CA ARG A 208 -18.08 -6.81 -8.91
C ARG A 208 -18.12 -5.30 -9.05
N GLN A 209 -19.12 -4.77 -9.75
CA GLN A 209 -19.30 -3.33 -9.91
C GLN A 209 -19.55 -2.66 -8.55
N ASN A 210 -20.42 -3.25 -7.72
CA ASN A 210 -20.67 -2.78 -6.36
C ASN A 210 -19.40 -2.80 -5.49
N LEU A 211 -18.59 -3.86 -5.55
CA LEU A 211 -17.29 -3.91 -4.85
C LEU A 211 -16.35 -2.79 -5.33
N GLN A 212 -16.28 -2.56 -6.63
CA GLN A 212 -15.46 -1.49 -7.20
C GLN A 212 -15.91 -0.11 -6.71
N ASP A 213 -17.21 0.14 -6.65
CA ASP A 213 -17.76 1.43 -6.21
C ASP A 213 -17.55 1.65 -4.70
N LYS A 214 -17.65 0.60 -3.89
CA LYS A 214 -17.26 0.66 -2.46
C LYS A 214 -15.78 1.00 -2.28
N ILE A 215 -14.89 0.39 -3.07
CA ILE A 215 -13.44 0.68 -3.02
C ILE A 215 -13.18 2.14 -3.41
N LYS A 216 -13.81 2.65 -4.47
CA LYS A 216 -13.69 4.06 -4.89
C LYS A 216 -14.19 5.02 -3.82
N ALA A 217 -15.29 4.70 -3.14
CA ALA A 217 -15.82 5.51 -2.06
C ALA A 217 -14.81 5.61 -0.91
N ILE A 218 -14.21 4.48 -0.50
CA ILE A 218 -13.14 4.46 0.52
C ILE A 218 -11.94 5.29 0.07
N ASP A 219 -11.49 5.16 -1.17
CA ASP A 219 -10.36 5.93 -1.69
C ASP A 219 -10.61 7.44 -1.61
N LYS A 220 -11.83 7.88 -1.93
CA LYS A 220 -12.24 9.28 -1.81
C LYS A 220 -12.24 9.75 -0.36
N GLU A 221 -12.76 8.95 0.57
CA GLU A 221 -12.74 9.26 2.01
C GLU A 221 -11.31 9.36 2.54
N MET A 222 -10.44 8.43 2.15
CA MET A 222 -9.02 8.44 2.53
C MET A 222 -8.28 9.67 1.98
N GLU A 223 -8.57 10.10 0.76
CA GLU A 223 -8.00 11.32 0.16
C GLU A 223 -8.43 12.58 0.93
N GLN A 224 -9.70 12.67 1.31
CA GLN A 224 -10.24 13.77 2.11
C GLN A 224 -9.60 13.81 3.51
N LEU A 225 -9.47 12.67 4.18
CA LEU A 225 -8.81 12.57 5.48
C LEU A 225 -7.31 12.90 5.39
N SER A 226 -6.64 12.47 4.32
CA SER A 226 -5.24 12.81 4.07
C SER A 226 -5.05 14.32 3.88
N THR A 227 -5.94 14.96 3.13
CA THR A 227 -5.96 16.41 2.95
C THR A 227 -6.20 17.13 4.28
N THR A 228 -7.16 16.64 5.08
CA THR A 228 -7.45 17.16 6.41
C THR A 228 -6.22 17.04 7.32
N MET A 229 -5.51 15.91 7.28
CA MET A 229 -4.28 15.67 8.05
C MET A 229 -3.20 16.70 7.71
N GLU A 230 -2.99 16.98 6.42
CA GLU A 230 -2.03 17.98 5.96
C GLU A 230 -2.41 19.39 6.42
N GLN A 231 -3.69 19.77 6.32
CA GLN A 231 -4.18 21.05 6.82
C GLN A 231 -3.98 21.19 8.34
N VAL A 232 -4.29 20.14 9.11
CA VAL A 232 -4.07 20.11 10.56
C VAL A 232 -2.59 20.30 10.88
N HIS A 233 -1.70 19.63 10.14
CA HIS A 233 -0.25 19.79 10.31
C HIS A 233 0.21 21.22 10.02
N ILE A 234 -0.26 21.83 8.92
CA ILE A 234 0.05 23.23 8.57
C ILE A 234 -0.39 24.18 9.68
N VAL A 235 -1.62 24.01 10.18
CA VAL A 235 -2.15 24.82 11.29
C VAL A 235 -1.29 24.65 12.54
N LYS A 236 -0.95 23.43 12.94
CA LYS A 236 -0.09 23.19 14.12
C LYS A 236 1.30 23.79 13.94
N LYS A 237 1.90 23.63 12.77
CA LYS A 237 3.26 24.08 12.44
C LYS A 237 3.38 25.60 12.45
N TYR A 238 2.43 26.33 11.85
CA TYR A 238 2.53 27.78 11.70
C TYR A 238 1.72 28.60 12.72
N ARG A 239 1.13 27.94 13.72
CA ARG A 239 0.33 28.60 14.77
C ARG A 239 1.05 29.74 15.49
N ALA A 240 2.35 29.59 15.76
CA ALA A 240 3.15 30.59 16.47
C ALA A 240 3.30 31.87 15.64
N TYR A 241 3.69 31.75 14.36
CA TYR A 241 3.80 32.89 13.45
C TYR A 241 2.48 33.65 13.30
N TYR A 242 1.36 32.93 13.16
CA TYR A 242 0.05 33.54 13.07
C TYR A 242 -0.35 34.26 14.37
N LYS A 243 -0.03 33.69 15.54
CA LYS A 243 -0.31 34.31 16.83
C LYS A 243 0.45 35.63 17.01
N GLU A 244 1.74 35.66 16.64
CA GLU A 244 2.55 36.89 16.70
C GLU A 244 2.04 37.96 15.73
N TYR A 245 1.74 37.58 14.49
CA TYR A 245 1.12 38.48 13.51
C TYR A 245 -0.19 39.10 14.03
N LYS A 246 -1.04 38.31 14.68
CA LYS A 246 -2.32 38.78 15.22
C LYS A 246 -2.16 39.76 16.39
N VAL A 247 -1.11 39.61 17.19
CA VAL A 247 -0.80 40.52 18.31
C VAL A 247 -0.19 41.82 17.81
N ASN A 248 0.64 41.77 16.75
CA ASN A 248 1.36 42.92 16.21
C ASN A 248 1.09 43.16 14.70
N PRO A 249 -0.17 43.46 14.30
CA PRO A 249 -0.56 43.55 12.89
C PRO A 249 0.09 44.72 12.12
N SER A 250 0.68 45.70 12.82
CA SER A 250 1.37 46.85 12.21
C SER A 250 2.85 46.59 11.91
N ASP A 251 3.41 45.45 12.32
CA ASP A 251 4.80 45.07 12.04
C ASP A 251 4.94 44.57 10.60
N ARG A 252 5.21 45.51 9.69
CA ARG A 252 5.36 45.23 8.26
C ARG A 252 6.57 44.32 7.97
N ALA A 253 7.66 44.47 8.71
CA ALA A 253 8.86 43.68 8.49
C ALA A 253 8.61 42.21 8.82
N PHE A 254 7.96 41.93 9.94
CA PHE A 254 7.56 40.57 10.31
C PHE A 254 6.57 39.97 9.30
N PHE A 255 5.56 40.75 8.88
CA PHE A 255 4.58 40.27 7.90
C PHE A 255 5.23 39.92 6.56
N GLU A 256 6.13 40.75 6.04
CA GLU A 256 6.83 40.48 4.77
C GLU A 256 7.71 39.23 4.86
N GLU A 257 8.42 39.04 5.98
CA GLU A 257 9.30 37.88 6.19
C GLU A 257 8.52 36.55 6.31
N TYR A 258 7.38 36.55 7.02
CA TYR A 258 6.60 35.34 7.31
C TYR A 258 5.28 35.23 6.51
N LYS A 259 5.12 36.06 5.47
CA LYS A 259 3.90 36.15 4.65
C LYS A 259 3.42 34.79 4.17
N ALA A 260 4.33 33.97 3.63
CA ALA A 260 4.00 32.67 3.07
C ALA A 260 3.43 31.71 4.12
N GLN A 261 4.03 31.66 5.31
CA GLN A 261 3.61 30.82 6.42
C GLN A 261 2.25 31.25 6.97
N ILE A 262 2.03 32.56 7.09
CA ILE A 262 0.76 33.15 7.52
C ILE A 262 -0.35 32.81 6.52
N THR A 263 -0.11 33.01 5.22
CA THR A 263 -1.09 32.67 4.17
C THR A 263 -1.40 31.17 4.13
N LEU A 264 -0.39 30.30 4.25
CA LEU A 264 -0.61 28.85 4.33
C LEU A 264 -1.46 28.47 5.54
N TYR A 265 -1.21 29.08 6.69
CA TYR A 265 -2.01 28.89 7.90
C TYR A 265 -3.46 29.34 7.71
N GLU A 266 -3.69 30.54 7.17
CA GLU A 266 -5.03 31.10 6.96
C GLU A 266 -5.85 30.24 5.99
N ASN A 267 -5.24 29.79 4.89
CA ASN A 267 -5.88 28.91 3.91
C ASN A 267 -6.20 27.53 4.52
N ALA A 268 -5.26 26.91 5.24
CA ALA A 268 -5.52 25.63 5.88
C ALA A 268 -6.62 25.73 6.95
N LEU A 269 -6.63 26.82 7.72
CA LEU A 269 -7.64 27.05 8.74
C LEU A 269 -9.03 27.36 8.14
N SER A 270 -9.10 28.10 7.02
CA SER A 270 -10.36 28.42 6.36
C SER A 270 -11.00 27.17 5.75
N GLU A 271 -10.22 26.29 5.12
CA GLU A 271 -10.69 25.01 4.62
C GLU A 271 -11.20 24.10 5.74
N LEU A 272 -10.43 23.95 6.83
CA LEU A 272 -10.86 23.13 7.98
C LEU A 272 -12.17 23.63 8.61
N LYS A 273 -12.38 24.95 8.66
CA LYS A 273 -13.61 25.55 9.20
C LYS A 273 -14.86 25.24 8.37
N LYS A 274 -14.74 24.87 7.09
CA LYS A 274 -15.89 24.50 6.26
C LYS A 274 -16.54 23.19 6.74
N SER A 275 -15.73 22.28 7.27
CA SER A 275 -16.18 20.92 7.63
C SER A 275 -16.13 20.64 9.13
N TYR A 276 -15.36 21.42 9.91
CA TYR A 276 -15.14 21.16 11.33
C TYR A 276 -15.35 22.40 12.20
N SER A 277 -16.11 22.25 13.29
CA SER A 277 -16.30 23.31 14.29
C SER A 277 -15.09 23.48 15.21
N LYS A 278 -14.27 22.43 15.37
CA LYS A 278 -13.04 22.40 16.16
C LYS A 278 -11.92 21.78 15.35
N LEU A 279 -10.67 22.12 15.67
CA LEU A 279 -9.50 21.54 15.00
C LEU A 279 -9.47 20.02 15.20
N PRO A 280 -9.48 19.21 14.12
CA PRO A 280 -9.39 17.76 14.21
C PRO A 280 -8.08 17.29 14.84
N ASN A 281 -8.13 16.13 15.50
CA ASN A 281 -6.97 15.50 16.11
C ASN A 281 -6.25 14.60 15.09
N SER A 282 -4.93 14.77 14.96
CA SER A 282 -4.09 13.96 14.07
C SER A 282 -4.10 12.48 14.45
N ARG A 283 -4.22 12.14 15.75
CA ARG A 283 -4.35 10.74 16.19
C ARG A 283 -5.61 10.08 15.63
N ASP A 284 -6.73 10.78 15.70
CA ASP A 284 -8.04 10.24 15.31
C ASP A 284 -8.12 10.08 13.79
N ILE A 285 -7.60 11.07 13.04
CA ILE A 285 -7.49 10.97 11.57
C ILE A 285 -6.62 9.77 11.16
N LEU A 286 -5.47 9.58 11.82
CA LEU A 286 -4.59 8.45 11.52
C LEU A 286 -5.28 7.11 11.81
N SER A 287 -5.97 7.00 12.95
CA SER A 287 -6.71 5.79 13.30
C SER A 287 -7.81 5.49 12.28
N GLU A 288 -8.51 6.50 11.78
CA GLU A 288 -9.57 6.31 10.79
C GLU A 288 -9.00 5.90 9.42
N LEU A 289 -7.86 6.47 9.02
CA LEU A 289 -7.12 6.05 7.83
C LEU A 289 -6.64 4.59 7.91
N ASP A 290 -6.16 4.15 9.08
CA ASP A 290 -5.74 2.76 9.31
C ASP A 290 -6.95 1.81 9.14
N LYS A 291 -8.10 2.11 9.75
CA LYS A 291 -9.33 1.31 9.60
C LYS A 291 -9.85 1.26 8.16
N LEU A 292 -9.86 2.39 7.46
CA LEU A 292 -10.30 2.46 6.06
C LEU A 292 -9.36 1.64 5.16
N GLN A 293 -8.05 1.68 5.43
CA GLN A 293 -7.07 0.88 4.70
C GLN A 293 -7.26 -0.63 4.93
N GLU A 294 -7.56 -1.06 6.15
CA GLU A 294 -7.90 -2.47 6.45
C GLU A 294 -9.16 -2.90 5.69
N LYS A 295 -10.22 -2.10 5.75
CA LYS A 295 -11.47 -2.35 5.01
C LYS A 295 -11.24 -2.43 3.50
N LYS A 296 -10.42 -1.53 2.95
CA LYS A 296 -10.03 -1.53 1.53
C LYS A 296 -9.29 -2.81 1.16
N ASN A 297 -8.37 -3.28 2.00
CA ASN A 297 -7.61 -4.50 1.75
C ASN A 297 -8.54 -5.72 1.65
N THR A 298 -9.50 -5.85 2.56
CA THR A 298 -10.51 -6.92 2.54
C THR A 298 -11.35 -6.87 1.26
N LEU A 299 -11.89 -5.68 0.91
CA LEU A 299 -12.68 -5.52 -0.32
C LEU A 299 -11.87 -5.77 -1.59
N MET A 300 -10.58 -5.43 -1.60
CA MET A 300 -9.68 -5.73 -2.72
C MET A 300 -9.46 -7.24 -2.88
N GLN A 301 -9.36 -8.00 -1.79
CA GLN A 301 -9.26 -9.46 -1.85
C GLN A 301 -10.55 -10.09 -2.43
N GLU A 302 -11.72 -9.62 -2.00
CA GLU A 302 -13.01 -10.04 -2.54
C GLU A 302 -13.12 -9.69 -4.03
N TYR A 303 -12.74 -8.47 -4.42
CA TYR A 303 -12.72 -8.02 -5.81
C TYR A 303 -11.79 -8.86 -6.69
N SER A 304 -10.57 -9.17 -6.21
CA SER A 304 -9.62 -10.03 -6.92
C SER A 304 -10.15 -11.46 -7.10
N SER A 305 -10.82 -12.00 -6.07
CA SER A 305 -11.43 -13.33 -6.13
C SER A 305 -12.58 -13.36 -7.13
N SER A 306 -13.47 -12.37 -7.07
CA SER A 306 -14.58 -12.18 -8.02
C SER A 306 -14.08 -12.09 -9.47
N LYS A 307 -12.98 -11.36 -9.71
CA LYS A 307 -12.38 -11.27 -11.05
C LYS A 307 -11.97 -12.64 -11.61
N SER A 308 -11.32 -13.48 -10.79
CA SER A 308 -10.90 -14.81 -11.23
C SER A 308 -12.10 -15.69 -11.60
N THR A 309 -13.16 -15.67 -10.79
CA THR A 309 -14.40 -16.40 -11.07
C THR A 309 -15.08 -15.90 -12.34
N MET A 310 -15.07 -14.60 -12.56
CA MET A 310 -15.69 -13.99 -13.74
C MET A 310 -14.95 -14.34 -15.04
N ASP A 311 -13.61 -14.37 -15.01
CA ASP A 311 -12.80 -14.84 -16.15
C ASP A 311 -13.13 -16.30 -16.51
N GLU A 312 -13.29 -17.17 -15.50
CA GLU A 312 -13.70 -18.57 -15.69
C GLU A 312 -15.12 -18.69 -16.28
N LEU A 313 -16.09 -17.92 -15.76
CA LEU A 313 -17.46 -17.92 -16.27
C LEU A 313 -17.56 -17.48 -17.73
N TYR A 314 -16.86 -16.41 -18.11
CA TYR A 314 -16.82 -15.97 -19.50
C TYR A 314 -16.19 -17.02 -20.41
N GLN A 315 -15.15 -17.69 -19.93
CA GLN A 315 -14.50 -18.77 -20.65
C GLN A 315 -15.44 -19.95 -20.86
N ILE A 316 -16.18 -20.38 -19.81
CA ILE A 316 -17.21 -21.43 -19.91
C ILE A 316 -18.27 -21.02 -20.92
N ARG A 317 -18.77 -19.78 -20.85
CA ARG A 317 -19.84 -19.32 -21.74
C ARG A 317 -19.41 -19.32 -23.21
N LYS A 318 -18.18 -18.88 -23.47
CA LYS A 318 -17.55 -18.91 -24.81
C LYS A 318 -17.37 -20.35 -25.30
N ASN A 319 -16.81 -21.22 -24.46
CA ASN A 319 -16.61 -22.64 -24.73
C ASN A 319 -17.94 -23.33 -25.09
N TYR A 320 -18.99 -23.06 -24.32
CA TYR A 320 -20.33 -23.59 -24.56
C TYR A 320 -20.89 -23.14 -25.92
N GLY A 321 -20.67 -21.87 -26.31
CA GLY A 321 -21.09 -21.36 -27.62
C GLY A 321 -20.43 -22.11 -28.79
N ILE A 322 -19.12 -22.37 -28.71
CA ILE A 322 -18.36 -23.10 -29.74
C ILE A 322 -18.77 -24.58 -29.79
N TYR A 323 -19.04 -25.18 -28.62
CA TYR A 323 -19.36 -26.60 -28.51
C TYR A 323 -20.80 -26.91 -28.92
N MET A 324 -21.78 -26.15 -28.42
CA MET A 324 -23.22 -26.41 -28.61
C MET A 324 -23.82 -25.74 -29.85
N GLY A 325 -23.17 -24.73 -30.43
CA GLY A 325 -23.50 -24.26 -31.78
C GLY A 325 -23.44 -25.38 -32.84
N LYS A 326 -22.85 -26.54 -32.51
CA LYS A 326 -22.78 -27.74 -33.34
C LYS A 326 -23.95 -28.72 -33.17
N GLU A 327 -24.72 -28.66 -32.09
CA GLU A 327 -25.86 -29.58 -31.89
C GLU A 327 -27.15 -29.10 -32.57
N MET A 328 -27.32 -27.79 -32.82
CA MET A 328 -28.52 -27.26 -33.49
C MET A 328 -28.44 -27.25 -35.02
N GLU A 329 -27.29 -27.55 -35.64
CA GLU A 329 -27.11 -27.63 -37.11
C GLU A 329 -27.17 -29.08 -37.64
N ARG A 330 -27.64 -30.04 -36.84
CA ARG A 330 -27.79 -31.45 -37.26
C ARG A 330 -29.22 -31.86 -37.49
#